data_AF-A0A518DF64-F1
#
_entry.id   AF-A0A518DF64-F1
#
_cell.length_a   1.000
_cell.length_b   1.000
_cell.length_c   1.000
_cell.angle_alpha   90.00
_cell.angle_beta   90.00
_cell.angle_gamma   90.00
#
_symmetry.space_group_name_H-M   'P 1'
#
loop_
_entity.id
_entity.type
_entity.pdbx_description
1 polymer ?
#
loop_
_entity_poly.entity_id
_entity_poly.type
_entity_poly.pdbx_seq_one_letter_code
_entity_poly.pdbx_strand_id
1 'polypeptide(L)'
;MKRKTLAALLVTAALAGACEAREIFVNNVAGADNLDGLSDRASGRAGPVRTISRALCLALPGDHVLLTDTGVPYREQVSIAGPRLHGSERRPLVLDGRGAVLDGTVEAAPGAWRPAVGNVFALALRRLSTQQLFSAGEPLKRVSLTRSADAPLALEPLEWSLVDRRLLVKLEQDRLPESYDLRHAGLETGVTLYNTHHVIVRNLVVQGFHLDGLNAHELVRDCLVDNIDSRANGRSGLSVGGVSRVEAIASNFYDNGRVQVRVEGQAELALESCEVAASEGAAKFKTAGGELKVNGQAVVAP
;
A
#
# COMPACT_ATOMS: atom_id res chain seq x y z
N MET A 1 -67.94 24.25 33.01
CA MET A 1 -67.29 23.82 31.74
C MET A 1 -65.82 24.26 31.76
N LYS A 2 -64.88 23.34 32.06
CA LYS A 2 -63.44 23.58 31.93
C LYS A 2 -62.84 22.36 31.22
N ARG A 3 -62.52 22.52 29.94
CA ARG A 3 -61.80 21.52 29.13
C ARG A 3 -60.34 21.50 29.60
N LYS A 4 -59.89 20.40 30.19
CA LYS A 4 -58.47 20.12 30.39
C LYS A 4 -57.97 19.32 29.19
N THR A 5 -57.20 19.97 28.34
CA THR A 5 -56.45 19.35 27.25
C THR A 5 -55.26 18.63 27.85
N LEU A 6 -55.23 17.30 27.80
CA LEU A 6 -54.06 16.51 28.19
C LEU A 6 -53.16 16.39 26.95
N ALA A 7 -52.09 17.17 26.90
CA ALA A 7 -51.04 17.00 25.90
C ALA A 7 -50.12 15.87 26.38
N ALA A 8 -50.21 14.70 25.74
CA ALA A 8 -49.27 13.62 25.93
C ALA A 8 -47.97 13.96 25.19
N LEU A 9 -46.96 14.41 25.94
CA LEU A 9 -45.60 14.60 25.45
C LEU A 9 -44.96 13.21 25.34
N LEU A 10 -44.92 12.66 24.11
CA LEU A 10 -44.10 11.48 23.80
C LEU A 10 -42.63 11.90 23.88
N VAL A 11 -42.00 11.64 25.02
CA VAL A 11 -40.54 11.63 25.15
C VAL A 11 -40.06 10.29 24.60
N THR A 12 -39.90 10.20 23.27
CA THR A 12 -39.01 9.20 22.67
C THR A 12 -37.59 9.59 23.01
N ALA A 13 -37.13 9.14 24.17
CA ALA A 13 -35.71 9.09 24.49
C ALA A 13 -35.07 8.10 23.51
N ALA A 14 -34.58 8.64 22.38
CA ALA A 14 -33.63 7.94 21.55
C ALA A 14 -32.39 7.71 22.42
N LEU A 15 -32.25 6.49 22.94
CA LEU A 15 -30.99 5.94 23.39
C LEU A 15 -30.04 6.02 22.19
N ALA A 16 -29.39 7.18 22.04
CA ALA A 16 -28.20 7.33 21.23
C ALA A 16 -27.12 6.52 21.93
N GLY A 17 -27.17 5.20 21.76
CA GLY A 17 -26.05 4.34 22.06
C GLY A 17 -24.87 4.93 21.30
N ALA A 18 -23.81 5.29 22.03
CA ALA A 18 -22.52 5.51 21.43
C ALA A 18 -22.14 4.20 20.74
N CYS A 19 -22.52 4.06 19.46
CA CYS A 19 -22.22 2.88 18.68
C CYS A 19 -20.72 2.91 18.46
N GLU A 20 -19.95 2.27 19.32
CA GLU A 20 -18.50 2.20 19.21
C GLU A 20 -18.12 1.68 17.81
N ALA A 21 -17.03 2.19 17.23
CA ALA A 21 -16.54 1.69 15.94
C ALA A 21 -16.29 0.18 16.07
N ARG A 22 -16.83 -0.63 15.16
CA ARG A 22 -16.64 -2.08 15.25
C ARG A 22 -15.23 -2.39 14.80
N GLU A 23 -14.58 -3.30 15.53
CA GLU A 23 -13.30 -3.85 15.12
C GLU A 23 -13.53 -5.08 14.25
N ILE A 24 -12.85 -5.11 13.09
CA ILE A 24 -12.86 -6.20 12.14
C ILE A 24 -11.45 -6.76 12.07
N PHE A 25 -11.24 -7.95 12.62
CA PHE A 25 -9.95 -8.60 12.73
C PHE A 25 -9.57 -9.35 11.46
N VAL A 26 -8.33 -9.17 11.02
CA VAL A 26 -7.76 -9.82 9.84
C VAL A 26 -6.50 -10.58 10.24
N ASN A 27 -6.41 -11.86 9.85
CA ASN A 27 -5.24 -12.69 10.06
C ASN A 27 -5.02 -13.60 8.85
N ASN A 28 -3.97 -13.34 8.07
CA ASN A 28 -3.68 -14.07 6.83
C ASN A 28 -3.25 -15.53 7.03
N VAL A 29 -2.86 -15.91 8.25
CA VAL A 29 -2.42 -17.28 8.59
C VAL A 29 -3.55 -18.09 9.22
N ALA A 30 -4.13 -17.57 10.32
CA ALA A 30 -5.13 -18.27 11.12
C ALA A 30 -6.58 -17.95 10.72
N GLY A 31 -6.82 -16.89 9.96
CA GLY A 31 -8.16 -16.45 9.58
C GLY A 31 -8.78 -17.22 8.42
N ALA A 32 -10.07 -17.02 8.24
CA ALA A 32 -10.84 -17.56 7.11
C ALA A 32 -11.95 -16.59 6.69
N ASP A 33 -12.12 -16.38 5.38
CA ASP A 33 -13.04 -15.36 4.86
C ASP A 33 -14.54 -15.73 5.00
N ASN A 34 -14.84 -16.94 5.47
CA ASN A 34 -16.18 -17.35 5.86
C ASN A 34 -16.52 -17.02 7.33
N LEU A 35 -15.57 -16.50 8.11
CA LEU A 35 -15.79 -15.99 9.48
C LEU A 35 -16.35 -14.56 9.45
N ASP A 36 -16.83 -14.10 10.61
CA ASP A 36 -17.50 -12.81 10.75
C ASP A 36 -16.56 -11.61 10.97
N GLY A 37 -15.28 -11.83 11.26
CA GLY A 37 -14.31 -10.79 11.55
C GLY A 37 -14.46 -10.13 12.92
N LEU A 38 -15.39 -10.56 13.77
CA LEU A 38 -15.74 -9.87 15.02
C LEU A 38 -14.96 -10.35 16.24
N SER A 39 -14.00 -11.26 16.05
CA SER A 39 -13.11 -11.74 17.10
C SER A 39 -11.72 -11.99 16.52
N ASP A 40 -10.69 -11.80 17.33
CA ASP A 40 -9.30 -12.11 17.01
C ASP A 40 -8.99 -13.62 17.02
N ARG A 41 -9.89 -14.44 17.56
CA ARG A 41 -9.75 -15.90 17.67
C ARG A 41 -10.91 -16.64 17.03
N ALA A 42 -10.57 -17.69 16.28
CA ALA A 42 -11.58 -18.54 15.66
C ALA A 42 -12.33 -19.37 16.72
N SER A 43 -13.66 -19.29 16.69
CA SER A 43 -14.58 -20.11 17.47
C SER A 43 -15.89 -20.30 16.71
N GLY A 44 -16.06 -21.48 16.11
CA GLY A 44 -17.22 -21.77 15.25
C GLY A 44 -17.24 -20.86 14.01
N ARG A 45 -18.20 -19.94 13.94
CA ARG A 45 -18.30 -18.93 12.85
C ARG A 45 -17.72 -17.57 13.22
N ALA A 46 -17.35 -17.38 14.50
CA ALA A 46 -16.68 -16.18 14.96
C ALA A 46 -15.18 -16.29 14.71
N GLY A 47 -14.53 -15.18 14.35
CA GLY A 47 -13.07 -15.11 14.27
C GLY A 47 -12.57 -14.22 13.13
N PRO A 48 -11.25 -14.12 12.96
CA PRO A 48 -10.66 -13.16 12.04
C PRO A 48 -10.88 -13.62 10.59
N VAL A 49 -11.19 -12.67 9.71
CA VAL A 49 -11.18 -12.95 8.28
C VAL A 49 -9.73 -13.11 7.80
N ARG A 50 -9.53 -13.78 6.66
CA ARG A 50 -8.19 -14.03 6.14
C ARG A 50 -7.64 -12.82 5.39
N THR A 51 -8.49 -12.17 4.59
CA THR A 51 -8.09 -11.11 3.68
C THR A 51 -8.58 -9.74 4.12
N ILE A 52 -7.80 -8.70 3.82
CA ILE A 52 -8.17 -7.29 4.00
C ILE A 52 -9.38 -6.99 3.12
N SER A 53 -9.40 -7.53 1.90
CA SER A 53 -10.52 -7.40 0.97
C SER A 53 -11.84 -7.87 1.60
N ARG A 54 -11.82 -9.03 2.28
CA ARG A 54 -13.01 -9.53 2.97
C ARG A 54 -13.41 -8.63 4.13
N ALA A 55 -12.46 -8.13 4.91
CA ALA A 55 -12.73 -7.19 6.00
C ALA A 55 -13.41 -5.92 5.49
N LEU A 56 -12.93 -5.35 4.38
CA LEU A 56 -13.53 -4.19 3.73
C LEU A 56 -14.92 -4.48 3.15
N CYS A 57 -15.23 -5.72 2.75
CA CYS A 57 -16.60 -6.12 2.39
C CYS A 57 -17.55 -6.11 3.60
N LEU A 58 -17.06 -6.45 4.79
CA LEU A 58 -17.84 -6.48 6.04
C LEU A 58 -17.94 -5.10 6.71
N ALA A 59 -16.96 -4.23 6.45
CA ALA A 59 -16.87 -2.90 7.01
C ALA A 59 -18.06 -2.02 6.64
N LEU A 60 -18.50 -1.26 7.64
CA LEU A 60 -19.42 -0.14 7.54
C LEU A 60 -18.65 1.17 7.77
N PRO A 61 -19.27 2.32 7.46
CA PRO A 61 -18.72 3.64 7.76
C PRO A 61 -18.24 3.77 9.21
N GLY A 62 -16.97 4.13 9.38
CA GLY A 62 -16.36 4.38 10.69
C GLY A 62 -15.86 3.14 11.44
N ASP A 63 -15.90 1.94 10.84
CA ASP A 63 -15.31 0.74 11.44
C ASP A 63 -13.77 0.75 11.39
N HIS A 64 -13.16 -0.13 12.18
CA HIS A 64 -11.72 -0.32 12.24
C HIS A 64 -11.34 -1.71 11.73
N VAL A 65 -10.56 -1.79 10.66
CA VAL A 65 -9.97 -3.02 10.15
C VAL A 65 -8.58 -3.19 10.76
N LEU A 66 -8.40 -4.24 11.55
CA LEU A 66 -7.19 -4.49 12.34
C LEU A 66 -6.44 -5.71 11.79
N LEU A 67 -5.25 -5.49 11.24
CA LEU A 67 -4.39 -6.57 10.75
C LEU A 67 -3.59 -7.19 11.91
N THR A 68 -3.34 -8.49 11.79
CA THR A 68 -2.40 -9.20 12.66
C THR A 68 -1.04 -9.25 11.96
N ASP A 69 0.01 -8.75 12.58
CA ASP A 69 1.37 -9.06 12.14
C ASP A 69 1.69 -10.52 12.47
N THR A 70 1.70 -11.35 11.44
CA THR A 70 1.99 -12.79 11.54
C THR A 70 3.42 -13.13 11.15
N GLY A 71 4.24 -12.13 10.76
CA GLY A 71 5.51 -12.34 10.08
C GLY A 71 5.38 -12.86 8.63
N VAL A 72 4.16 -13.12 8.14
CA VAL A 72 3.89 -13.48 6.75
C VAL A 72 3.23 -12.29 6.05
N PRO A 73 3.73 -11.83 4.88
CA PRO A 73 3.12 -10.70 4.18
C PRO A 73 1.69 -10.97 3.70
N TYR A 74 0.85 -9.94 3.76
CA TYR A 74 -0.43 -9.88 3.07
C TYR A 74 -0.18 -9.60 1.59
N ARG A 75 -0.54 -10.55 0.72
CA ARG A 75 -0.30 -10.46 -0.73
C ARG A 75 -1.59 -10.24 -1.49
N GLU A 76 -2.12 -9.02 -1.38
CA GLU A 76 -3.35 -8.60 -2.04
C GLU A 76 -3.26 -7.13 -2.47
N GLN A 77 -4.24 -6.69 -3.27
CA GLN A 77 -4.46 -5.28 -3.57
C GLN A 77 -5.63 -4.80 -2.74
N VAL A 78 -5.47 -3.67 -2.07
CA VAL A 78 -6.48 -3.10 -1.17
C VAL A 78 -7.18 -1.94 -1.86
N SER A 79 -8.50 -1.99 -1.96
CA SER A 79 -9.31 -0.91 -2.53
C SER A 79 -10.34 -0.43 -1.53
N ILE A 80 -10.16 0.80 -1.05
CA ILE A 80 -11.13 1.53 -0.23
C ILE A 80 -11.80 2.53 -1.15
N ALA A 81 -12.87 2.07 -1.81
CA ALA A 81 -13.51 2.79 -2.89
C ALA A 81 -15.01 3.02 -2.64
N GLY A 82 -15.43 4.25 -2.89
CA GLY A 82 -16.83 4.65 -2.93
C GLY A 82 -17.49 4.91 -1.57
N PRO A 83 -18.77 5.35 -1.61
CA PRO A 83 -19.45 5.93 -0.46
C PRO A 83 -19.74 4.98 0.70
N ARG A 84 -19.72 3.66 0.45
CA ARG A 84 -19.94 2.65 1.49
C ARG A 84 -18.84 2.67 2.56
N LEU A 85 -17.63 3.07 2.17
CA LEU A 85 -16.44 3.07 3.02
C LEU A 85 -16.02 4.48 3.45
N HIS A 86 -16.94 5.44 3.36
CA HIS A 86 -16.75 6.77 3.92
C HIS A 86 -16.68 6.70 5.44
N GLY A 87 -15.75 7.45 6.04
CA GLY A 87 -15.83 7.81 7.44
C GLY A 87 -16.51 9.16 7.65
N SER A 88 -16.35 9.68 8.86
CA SER A 88 -16.64 11.08 9.22
C SER A 88 -15.55 11.62 10.14
N GLU A 89 -15.49 12.93 10.33
CA GLU A 89 -14.53 13.59 11.23
C GLU A 89 -14.47 12.94 12.62
N ARG A 90 -15.62 12.54 13.16
CA ARG A 90 -15.72 11.92 14.49
C ARG A 90 -15.59 10.39 14.48
N ARG A 91 -15.68 9.77 13.30
CA ARG A 91 -15.68 8.31 13.10
C ARG A 91 -15.05 7.98 11.75
N PRO A 92 -13.72 8.11 11.62
CA PRO A 92 -13.03 7.72 10.40
C PRO A 92 -13.11 6.20 10.21
N LEU A 93 -13.11 5.73 8.96
CA LEU A 93 -12.80 4.33 8.68
C LEU A 93 -11.28 4.15 8.87
N VAL A 94 -10.86 3.15 9.64
CA VAL A 94 -9.44 2.92 9.93
C VAL A 94 -8.99 1.59 9.35
N LEU A 95 -7.89 1.59 8.60
CA LEU A 95 -7.11 0.41 8.24
C LEU A 95 -5.79 0.45 9.03
N ASP A 96 -5.68 -0.41 10.05
CA ASP A 96 -4.52 -0.46 10.93
C ASP A 96 -3.70 -1.72 10.70
N GLY A 97 -2.50 -1.54 10.14
CA GLY A 97 -1.56 -2.61 9.83
C GLY A 97 -0.91 -3.27 11.02
N ARG A 98 -0.79 -2.58 12.15
CA ARG A 98 -0.11 -3.06 13.36
C ARG A 98 1.29 -3.64 13.09
N GLY A 99 2.01 -3.08 12.11
CA GLY A 99 3.35 -3.51 11.69
C GLY A 99 3.36 -4.53 10.55
N ALA A 100 2.20 -4.98 10.08
CA ALA A 100 2.12 -5.97 9.00
C ALA A 100 2.67 -5.43 7.66
N VAL A 101 3.15 -6.36 6.83
CA VAL A 101 3.63 -6.08 5.48
C VAL A 101 2.53 -6.35 4.45
N LEU A 102 2.20 -5.33 3.65
CA LEU A 102 1.42 -5.45 2.42
C LEU A 102 2.38 -5.54 1.23
N ASP A 103 2.39 -6.68 0.56
CA ASP A 103 3.42 -7.09 -0.41
C ASP A 103 2.82 -7.38 -1.80
N GLY A 104 3.20 -6.58 -2.78
CA GLY A 104 2.78 -6.69 -4.17
C GLY A 104 3.60 -7.65 -5.03
N THR A 105 4.59 -8.34 -4.45
CA THR A 105 5.50 -9.20 -5.21
C THR A 105 4.87 -10.54 -5.61
N VAL A 106 5.33 -11.07 -6.74
CA VAL A 106 4.96 -12.38 -7.26
C VAL A 106 6.20 -13.21 -7.56
N GLU A 107 6.04 -14.52 -7.55
CA GLU A 107 7.07 -15.46 -7.97
C GLU A 107 7.11 -15.57 -9.50
N ALA A 108 8.31 -15.78 -10.02
CA ALA A 108 8.47 -16.18 -11.41
C ALA A 108 7.94 -17.62 -11.58
N ALA A 109 7.39 -17.93 -12.76
CA ALA A 109 7.00 -19.30 -13.06
C ALA A 109 8.21 -20.26 -12.98
N PRO A 110 8.01 -21.53 -12.61
CA PRO A 110 9.10 -22.52 -12.58
C PRO A 110 9.87 -22.55 -13.91
N GLY A 111 11.20 -22.42 -13.84
CA GLY A 111 12.08 -22.39 -15.02
C GLY A 111 11.99 -21.13 -15.90
N ALA A 112 11.35 -20.07 -15.42
CA ALA A 112 11.28 -18.79 -16.15
C ALA A 112 12.62 -18.04 -16.16
N TRP A 113 13.44 -18.21 -15.12
CA TRP A 113 14.80 -17.71 -15.09
C TRP A 113 15.68 -18.48 -16.09
N ARG A 114 16.37 -17.75 -16.96
CA ARG A 114 17.27 -18.33 -17.97
C ARG A 114 18.70 -17.86 -17.74
N PRO A 115 19.70 -18.74 -17.86
CA PRO A 115 21.09 -18.30 -17.80
C PRO A 115 21.37 -17.30 -18.92
N ALA A 116 22.07 -16.21 -18.59
CA ALA A 116 22.52 -15.22 -19.56
C ALA A 116 24.03 -15.39 -19.82
N VAL A 117 24.87 -15.13 -18.82
CA VAL A 117 26.33 -15.35 -18.87
C VAL A 117 26.89 -15.40 -17.44
N GLY A 118 27.84 -16.30 -17.19
CA GLY A 118 28.37 -16.53 -15.84
C GLY A 118 27.22 -16.84 -14.86
N ASN A 119 27.20 -16.15 -13.71
CA ASN A 119 26.15 -16.27 -12.70
C ASN A 119 25.00 -15.26 -12.88
N VAL A 120 24.84 -14.71 -14.09
CA VAL A 120 23.74 -13.79 -14.40
C VAL A 120 22.57 -14.55 -15.00
N PHE A 121 21.39 -14.32 -14.44
CA PHE A 121 20.13 -14.91 -14.88
C PHE A 121 19.19 -13.81 -15.37
N ALA A 122 18.43 -14.14 -16.41
CA ALA A 122 17.48 -13.26 -17.04
C ALA A 122 16.04 -13.76 -16.86
N LEU A 123 15.15 -12.83 -16.54
CA LEU A 123 13.71 -13.05 -16.52
C LEU A 123 13.03 -12.15 -17.56
N ALA A 124 12.23 -12.78 -18.44
CA ALA A 124 11.38 -12.06 -19.38
C ALA A 124 10.07 -11.69 -18.69
N LEU A 125 9.80 -10.40 -18.52
CA LEU A 125 8.61 -9.90 -17.85
C LEU A 125 7.55 -9.44 -18.85
N ARG A 126 6.27 -9.69 -18.54
CA ARG A 126 5.15 -9.19 -19.35
C ARG A 126 5.01 -7.67 -19.27
N ARG A 127 5.30 -7.10 -18.10
CA ARG A 127 5.26 -5.66 -17.82
C ARG A 127 6.66 -5.20 -17.49
N LEU A 128 7.16 -4.24 -18.25
CA LEU A 128 8.59 -3.89 -18.23
C LEU A 128 8.87 -2.57 -17.53
N SER A 129 7.88 -1.69 -17.44
CA SER A 129 8.01 -0.47 -16.65
C SER A 129 8.18 -0.80 -15.19
N THR A 130 8.88 0.07 -14.44
CA THR A 130 8.68 0.18 -12.98
C THR A 130 8.81 -1.16 -12.24
N GLN A 131 9.84 -1.94 -12.59
CA GLN A 131 10.12 -3.22 -11.94
C GLN A 131 10.93 -3.04 -10.67
N GLN A 132 10.79 -4.00 -9.76
CA GLN A 132 11.55 -4.15 -8.53
C GLN A 132 11.81 -5.64 -8.30
N LEU A 133 12.97 -5.98 -7.75
CA LEU A 133 13.37 -7.36 -7.44
C LEU A 133 13.63 -7.49 -5.94
N PHE A 134 13.23 -8.61 -5.38
CA PHE A 134 13.33 -8.92 -3.96
C PHE A 134 13.98 -10.29 -3.76
N SER A 135 14.65 -10.46 -2.63
CA SER A 135 15.11 -11.75 -2.12
C SER A 135 14.74 -11.86 -0.64
N ALA A 136 14.02 -12.92 -0.27
CA ALA A 136 13.61 -13.17 1.12
C ALA A 136 12.90 -11.98 1.79
N GLY A 137 12.05 -11.27 1.04
CA GLY A 137 11.29 -10.11 1.51
C GLY A 137 12.01 -8.76 1.43
N GLU A 138 13.31 -8.75 1.17
CA GLU A 138 14.11 -7.51 1.07
C GLU A 138 14.36 -7.10 -0.38
N PRO A 139 14.28 -5.80 -0.71
CA PRO A 139 14.56 -5.31 -2.04
C PRO A 139 16.05 -5.47 -2.37
N LEU A 140 16.33 -5.98 -3.57
CA LEU A 140 17.68 -6.06 -4.11
C LEU A 140 18.08 -4.72 -4.73
N LYS A 141 19.38 -4.41 -4.66
CA LYS A 141 19.92 -3.17 -5.20
C LYS A 141 19.82 -3.16 -6.73
N ARG A 142 19.15 -2.14 -7.26
CA ARG A 142 19.07 -1.89 -8.69
C ARG A 142 20.29 -1.11 -9.16
N VAL A 143 20.86 -1.50 -10.29
CA VAL A 143 21.93 -0.77 -10.98
C VAL A 143 21.43 -0.30 -12.34
N SER A 144 21.63 0.98 -12.65
CA SER A 144 21.22 1.56 -13.94
C SER A 144 22.26 1.29 -15.02
N LEU A 145 21.98 0.35 -15.93
CA LEU A 145 22.89 -0.03 -17.01
C LEU A 145 22.35 0.48 -18.36
N THR A 146 23.16 1.22 -19.10
CA THR A 146 22.77 1.85 -20.38
C THR A 146 23.05 0.98 -21.61
N ARG A 147 23.91 -0.05 -21.50
CA ARG A 147 24.29 -0.94 -22.61
C ARG A 147 24.20 -2.41 -22.24
N SER A 148 23.57 -3.19 -23.12
CA SER A 148 23.36 -4.64 -22.96
C SER A 148 24.64 -5.48 -23.00
N ALA A 149 25.62 -5.05 -23.79
CA ALA A 149 26.86 -5.82 -24.00
C ALA A 149 27.71 -5.95 -22.72
N ASP A 150 27.71 -4.93 -21.86
CA ASP A 150 28.53 -4.89 -20.64
C ASP A 150 27.74 -5.24 -19.37
N ALA A 151 26.40 -5.30 -19.48
CA ALA A 151 25.52 -5.36 -18.32
C ALA A 151 25.76 -6.57 -17.41
N PRO A 152 25.96 -7.79 -17.93
CA PRO A 152 26.21 -8.95 -17.06
C PRO A 152 27.55 -8.92 -16.31
N LEU A 153 28.53 -8.17 -16.81
CA LEU A 153 29.85 -8.02 -16.18
C LEU A 153 29.86 -6.91 -15.12
N ALA A 154 28.96 -5.93 -15.25
CA ALA A 154 28.89 -4.74 -14.39
C ALA A 154 28.08 -4.95 -13.10
N LEU A 155 27.25 -5.99 -13.01
CA LEU A 155 26.52 -6.32 -11.79
C LEU A 155 27.47 -6.95 -10.76
N GLU A 156 27.30 -6.60 -9.48
CA GLU A 156 27.81 -7.38 -8.36
C GLU A 156 26.79 -8.44 -7.90
N PRO A 157 27.19 -9.47 -7.13
CA PRO A 157 26.24 -10.44 -6.59
C PRO A 157 25.09 -9.76 -5.83
N LEU A 158 23.87 -10.24 -6.06
CA LEU A 158 22.61 -9.72 -5.52
C LEU A 158 22.23 -8.31 -6.01
N GLU A 159 22.90 -7.82 -7.05
CA GLU A 159 22.43 -6.66 -7.80
C GLU A 159 21.63 -7.08 -9.04
N TRP A 160 20.75 -6.18 -9.47
CA TRP A 160 19.91 -6.42 -10.64
C TRP A 160 19.76 -5.18 -11.52
N SER A 161 19.40 -5.40 -12.79
CA SER A 161 19.13 -4.32 -13.73
C SER A 161 18.02 -4.70 -14.71
N LEU A 162 17.42 -3.70 -15.33
CA LEU A 162 16.45 -3.88 -16.41
C LEU A 162 17.10 -3.46 -17.72
N VAL A 163 17.44 -4.44 -18.57
CA VAL A 163 18.16 -4.22 -19.83
C VAL A 163 17.49 -5.01 -20.94
N ASP A 164 17.32 -4.40 -22.12
CA ASP A 164 16.66 -5.03 -23.30
C ASP A 164 15.34 -5.74 -22.97
N ARG A 165 14.53 -5.11 -22.11
CA ARG A 165 13.24 -5.66 -21.68
C ARG A 165 13.36 -6.99 -20.91
N ARG A 166 14.49 -7.22 -20.25
CA ARG A 166 14.74 -8.35 -19.37
C ARG A 166 15.22 -7.84 -18.03
N LEU A 167 14.76 -8.48 -16.98
CA LEU A 167 15.32 -8.29 -15.66
C LEU A 167 16.53 -9.22 -15.55
N LEU A 168 17.71 -8.64 -15.35
CA LEU A 168 18.96 -9.36 -15.13
C LEU A 168 19.30 -9.31 -13.64
N VAL A 169 19.67 -10.44 -13.05
CA VAL A 169 20.19 -10.51 -11.69
C VAL A 169 21.48 -11.32 -11.69
N LYS A 170 22.50 -10.84 -10.98
CA LYS A 170 23.71 -11.64 -10.74
C LYS A 170 23.59 -12.33 -9.40
N LEU A 171 23.77 -13.64 -9.40
CA LEU A 171 23.78 -14.43 -8.18
C LEU A 171 25.22 -14.71 -7.75
N GLU A 172 25.37 -15.17 -6.52
CA GLU A 172 26.65 -15.63 -6.00
C GLU A 172 27.16 -16.83 -6.81
N GLN A 173 28.46 -17.10 -6.72
CA GLN A 173 29.07 -18.19 -7.46
C GLN A 173 28.45 -19.54 -7.12
N ASP A 174 28.20 -20.34 -8.16
CA ASP A 174 27.62 -21.69 -8.07
C ASP A 174 26.22 -21.73 -7.42
N ARG A 175 25.52 -20.58 -7.38
CA ARG A 175 24.12 -20.50 -6.93
C ARG A 175 23.16 -20.38 -8.11
N LEU A 176 21.96 -20.91 -7.90
CA LEU A 176 20.87 -20.89 -8.86
C LEU A 176 19.71 -20.03 -8.35
N PRO A 177 18.87 -19.46 -9.23
CA PRO A 177 17.70 -18.68 -8.82
C PRO A 177 16.81 -19.42 -7.81
N GLU A 178 16.67 -20.74 -7.96
CA GLU A 178 15.85 -21.60 -7.12
C GLU A 178 16.38 -21.73 -5.67
N SER A 179 17.64 -21.36 -5.40
CA SER A 179 18.19 -21.32 -4.04
C SER A 179 17.83 -20.04 -3.27
N TYR A 180 17.12 -19.10 -3.90
CA TYR A 180 16.70 -17.84 -3.31
C TYR A 180 15.17 -17.70 -3.41
N ASP A 181 14.55 -17.02 -2.45
CA ASP A 181 13.16 -16.56 -2.57
C ASP A 181 13.11 -15.29 -3.43
N LEU A 182 13.41 -15.44 -4.72
CA LEU A 182 13.35 -14.33 -5.68
C LEU A 182 11.91 -14.02 -6.05
N ARG A 183 11.49 -12.79 -5.77
CA ARG A 183 10.18 -12.26 -6.14
C ARG A 183 10.36 -10.95 -6.88
N HIS A 184 9.42 -10.61 -7.76
CA HIS A 184 9.45 -9.33 -8.47
C HIS A 184 8.11 -8.61 -8.34
N ALA A 185 8.10 -7.30 -8.56
CA ALA A 185 6.86 -6.53 -8.53
C ALA A 185 5.84 -7.07 -9.54
N GLY A 186 4.62 -7.36 -9.08
CA GLY A 186 3.61 -8.06 -9.88
C GLY A 186 2.20 -7.49 -9.77
N LEU A 187 1.70 -7.29 -8.55
CA LEU A 187 0.42 -6.63 -8.28
C LEU A 187 0.52 -5.13 -8.62
N GLU A 188 -0.58 -4.48 -8.98
CA GLU A 188 -0.52 -3.12 -9.55
C GLU A 188 -0.30 -2.05 -8.48
N THR A 189 -1.20 -1.93 -7.53
CA THR A 189 -1.19 -0.89 -6.50
C THR A 189 -1.50 -1.49 -5.13
N GLY A 190 -0.81 -1.02 -4.08
CA GLY A 190 -1.02 -1.53 -2.73
C GLY A 190 -2.35 -1.11 -2.14
N VAL A 191 -2.47 0.17 -1.78
CA VAL A 191 -3.71 0.74 -1.26
C VAL A 191 -4.24 1.77 -2.24
N THR A 192 -5.44 1.54 -2.75
CA THR A 192 -6.19 2.50 -3.57
C THR A 192 -7.28 3.16 -2.74
N LEU A 193 -7.23 4.48 -2.62
CA LEU A 193 -8.30 5.35 -2.13
C LEU A 193 -8.97 5.98 -3.34
N TYR A 194 -10.29 5.77 -3.50
CA TYR A 194 -11.04 6.30 -4.63
C TYR A 194 -12.44 6.74 -4.21
N ASN A 195 -12.81 7.99 -4.48
CA ASN A 195 -14.11 8.56 -4.11
C ASN A 195 -14.48 8.24 -2.65
N THR A 196 -13.56 8.55 -1.73
CA THR A 196 -13.70 8.27 -0.29
C THR A 196 -13.34 9.48 0.57
N HIS A 197 -13.84 9.54 1.80
CA HIS A 197 -13.41 10.57 2.73
C HIS A 197 -13.33 10.09 4.17
N HIS A 198 -12.50 10.76 4.97
CA HIS A 198 -12.28 10.42 6.37
C HIS A 198 -11.82 8.96 6.56
N VAL A 199 -10.81 8.56 5.79
CA VAL A 199 -10.15 7.24 5.90
C VAL A 199 -8.76 7.43 6.46
N ILE A 200 -8.37 6.59 7.42
CA ILE A 200 -7.03 6.52 7.96
C ILE A 200 -6.40 5.18 7.55
N VAL A 201 -5.23 5.22 6.93
CA VAL A 201 -4.40 4.05 6.67
C VAL A 201 -3.13 4.21 7.49
N ARG A 202 -2.84 3.26 8.40
CA ARG A 202 -1.72 3.40 9.33
C ARG A 202 -0.97 2.13 9.66
N ASN A 203 0.27 2.28 10.16
CA ASN A 203 1.10 1.21 10.72
C ASN A 203 1.33 0.03 9.76
N LEU A 204 1.56 0.30 8.48
CA LEU A 204 1.82 -0.70 7.44
C LEU A 204 3.16 -0.45 6.77
N VAL A 205 3.85 -1.55 6.45
CA VAL A 205 4.88 -1.56 5.40
C VAL A 205 4.18 -1.88 4.08
N VAL A 206 4.38 -1.05 3.05
CA VAL A 206 3.78 -1.25 1.72
C VAL A 206 4.88 -1.34 0.67
N GLN A 207 5.03 -2.52 0.05
CA GLN A 207 6.16 -2.78 -0.84
C GLN A 207 5.83 -3.62 -2.07
N GLY A 208 6.69 -3.55 -3.09
CA GLY A 208 6.71 -4.51 -4.18
C GLY A 208 5.55 -4.41 -5.16
N PHE A 209 4.78 -3.31 -5.16
CA PHE A 209 3.76 -3.06 -6.17
C PHE A 209 4.37 -2.53 -7.47
N HIS A 210 3.80 -2.88 -8.62
CA HIS A 210 4.30 -2.50 -9.94
C HIS A 210 4.14 -1.00 -10.24
N LEU A 211 3.09 -0.39 -9.69
CA LEU A 211 2.84 1.04 -9.75
C LEU A 211 3.11 1.65 -8.39
N ASP A 212 2.07 2.01 -7.63
CA ASP A 212 2.21 2.77 -6.41
C ASP A 212 1.98 1.91 -5.16
N GLY A 213 2.71 2.20 -4.09
CA GLY A 213 2.39 1.64 -2.78
C GLY A 213 1.01 2.13 -2.32
N LEU A 214 0.82 3.44 -2.29
CA LEU A 214 -0.45 4.09 -1.99
C LEU A 214 -0.86 5.03 -3.13
N ASN A 215 -2.13 4.95 -3.52
CA ASN A 215 -2.70 5.79 -4.56
C ASN A 215 -4.03 6.39 -4.07
N ALA A 216 -4.12 7.71 -4.05
CA ALA A 216 -5.35 8.43 -3.78
C ALA A 216 -5.76 9.22 -5.02
N HIS A 217 -6.88 8.86 -5.63
CA HIS A 217 -7.29 9.45 -6.90
C HIS A 217 -8.81 9.63 -7.00
N GLU A 218 -9.25 10.68 -7.69
CA GLU A 218 -10.65 11.11 -7.83
C GLU A 218 -11.46 11.23 -6.52
N LEU A 219 -11.60 12.46 -6.01
CA LEU A 219 -12.50 12.79 -4.89
C LEU A 219 -12.15 12.11 -3.56
N VAL A 220 -10.86 11.93 -3.26
CA VAL A 220 -10.42 11.54 -1.91
C VAL A 220 -10.33 12.79 -1.03
N ARG A 221 -10.96 12.83 0.15
CA ARG A 221 -10.93 14.01 1.03
C ARG A 221 -10.70 13.65 2.48
N ASP A 222 -9.97 14.50 3.20
CA ASP A 222 -9.75 14.36 4.65
C ASP A 222 -9.25 12.96 5.02
N CYS A 223 -8.38 12.39 4.18
CA CYS A 223 -7.78 11.07 4.40
C CYS A 223 -6.35 11.21 4.90
N LEU A 224 -5.97 10.30 5.79
CA LEU A 224 -4.70 10.32 6.49
C LEU A 224 -3.91 9.04 6.19
N VAL A 225 -2.63 9.21 5.88
CA VAL A 225 -1.61 8.18 5.78
C VAL A 225 -0.67 8.36 6.98
N ASP A 226 -0.70 7.47 7.96
CA ASP A 226 -0.03 7.68 9.26
C ASP A 226 0.92 6.53 9.59
N ASN A 227 2.18 6.84 9.90
CA ASN A 227 3.18 5.84 10.25
C ASN A 227 3.27 4.68 9.21
N ILE A 228 3.46 5.05 7.94
CA ILE A 228 3.58 4.12 6.81
C ILE A 228 5.01 4.08 6.29
N ASP A 229 5.55 2.88 6.11
CA ASP A 229 6.79 2.65 5.36
C ASP A 229 6.43 2.19 3.94
N SER A 230 6.44 3.12 2.97
CA SER A 230 6.16 2.80 1.56
C SER A 230 7.45 2.72 0.76
N ARG A 231 7.93 1.50 0.55
CA ARG A 231 9.27 1.22 0.02
C ARG A 231 9.27 0.32 -1.21
N ALA A 232 10.27 0.50 -2.07
CA ALA A 232 10.53 -0.43 -3.17
C ALA A 232 9.27 -0.77 -4.01
N ASN A 233 8.39 0.20 -4.23
CA ASN A 233 7.33 0.12 -5.22
C ASN A 233 7.86 0.58 -6.58
N GLY A 234 7.23 0.13 -7.65
CA GLY A 234 7.74 0.28 -9.01
C GLY A 234 7.76 1.72 -9.49
N ARG A 235 6.69 2.47 -9.22
CA ARG A 235 6.51 3.86 -9.63
C ARG A 235 6.70 4.80 -8.46
N SER A 236 5.82 4.73 -7.46
CA SER A 236 5.89 5.64 -6.32
C SER A 236 5.46 5.04 -4.99
N GLY A 237 5.93 5.62 -3.89
CA GLY A 237 5.49 5.23 -2.57
C GLY A 237 4.09 5.78 -2.27
N LEU A 238 3.85 7.04 -2.63
CA LEU A 238 2.55 7.71 -2.54
C LEU A 238 2.28 8.55 -3.79
N SER A 239 1.10 8.34 -4.39
CA SER A 239 0.59 9.16 -5.49
C SER A 239 -0.76 9.75 -5.13
N VAL A 240 -0.91 11.07 -5.24
CA VAL A 240 -2.18 11.78 -4.98
C VAL A 240 -2.57 12.57 -6.22
N GLY A 241 -3.77 12.34 -6.76
CA GLY A 241 -4.22 12.95 -8.01
C GLY A 241 -5.71 13.29 -8.04
N GLY A 242 -6.15 13.82 -9.19
CA GLY A 242 -7.51 14.33 -9.39
C GLY A 242 -7.75 15.61 -8.58
N VAL A 243 -8.85 15.64 -7.81
CA VAL A 243 -9.24 16.74 -6.89
C VAL A 243 -9.15 16.30 -5.42
N SER A 244 -8.15 15.48 -5.12
CA SER A 244 -8.01 14.80 -3.83
C SER A 244 -7.25 15.64 -2.80
N ARG A 245 -7.54 15.46 -1.51
CA ARG A 245 -6.83 16.06 -0.37
C ARG A 245 -6.41 14.96 0.60
N VAL A 246 -5.10 14.82 0.79
CA VAL A 246 -4.50 13.79 1.66
C VAL A 246 -3.46 14.43 2.56
N GLU A 247 -3.38 13.96 3.79
CA GLU A 247 -2.28 14.24 4.71
C GLU A 247 -1.49 12.96 4.95
N ALA A 248 -0.17 13.05 4.97
CA ALA A 248 0.71 11.98 5.43
C ALA A 248 1.51 12.48 6.63
N ILE A 249 1.51 11.68 7.70
CA ILE A 249 2.18 12.01 8.96
C ILE A 249 3.13 10.87 9.34
N ALA A 250 4.31 11.21 9.84
CA ALA A 250 5.27 10.26 10.41
C ALA A 250 5.58 9.06 9.48
N SER A 251 5.54 9.27 8.16
CA SER A 251 5.62 8.22 7.16
C SER A 251 6.91 8.33 6.35
N ASN A 252 7.41 7.19 5.86
CA ASN A 252 8.66 7.09 5.13
C ASN A 252 8.42 6.62 3.69
N PHE A 253 9.04 7.31 2.74
CA PHE A 253 8.94 7.01 1.30
C PHE A 253 10.34 6.92 0.69
N TYR A 254 10.76 5.70 0.34
CA TYR A 254 12.13 5.42 -0.12
C TYR A 254 12.23 4.23 -1.08
N ASP A 255 13.31 4.15 -1.85
CA ASP A 255 13.61 3.08 -2.81
C ASP A 255 12.54 2.80 -3.88
N ASN A 256 11.55 3.68 -4.04
CA ASN A 256 10.56 3.56 -5.10
C ASN A 256 11.16 3.88 -6.47
N GLY A 257 10.66 3.24 -7.53
CA GLY A 257 11.40 3.10 -8.79
C GLY A 257 11.33 4.26 -9.78
N ARG A 258 10.51 5.29 -9.53
CA ARG A 258 10.48 6.54 -10.34
C ARG A 258 10.45 7.80 -9.51
N VAL A 259 9.65 7.83 -8.46
CA VAL A 259 9.54 8.98 -7.56
C VAL A 259 9.06 8.49 -6.20
N GLN A 260 9.49 9.08 -5.10
CA GLN A 260 8.99 8.66 -3.79
C GLN A 260 7.56 9.13 -3.54
N VAL A 261 7.30 10.43 -3.78
CA VAL A 261 5.98 11.04 -3.61
C VAL A 261 5.60 11.83 -4.86
N ARG A 262 4.38 11.62 -5.35
CA ARG A 262 3.84 12.29 -6.54
C ARG A 262 2.52 12.98 -6.25
N VAL A 263 2.38 14.20 -6.76
CA VAL A 263 1.11 14.95 -6.77
C VAL A 263 0.77 15.33 -8.21
N GLU A 264 -0.50 15.19 -8.60
CA GLU A 264 -0.97 15.56 -9.95
C GLU A 264 -2.37 16.17 -9.97
N GLY A 265 -2.72 16.87 -11.05
CA GLY A 265 -4.05 17.44 -11.25
C GLY A 265 -4.30 18.68 -10.40
N GLN A 266 -5.35 18.64 -9.57
CA GLN A 266 -5.72 19.69 -8.61
C GLN A 266 -5.66 19.15 -7.17
N ALA A 267 -4.87 18.10 -6.95
CA ALA A 267 -4.75 17.48 -5.65
C ALA A 267 -3.96 18.33 -4.66
N GLU A 268 -4.21 18.15 -3.37
CA GLU A 268 -3.46 18.73 -2.27
C GLU A 268 -2.89 17.61 -1.40
N LEU A 269 -1.58 17.65 -1.16
CA LEU A 269 -0.88 16.73 -0.28
C LEU A 269 -0.05 17.50 0.75
N ALA A 270 -0.26 17.21 2.03
CA ALA A 270 0.61 17.67 3.11
C ALA A 270 1.43 16.49 3.65
N LEU A 271 2.73 16.67 3.80
CA LEU A 271 3.65 15.75 4.45
C LEU A 271 4.16 16.37 5.74
N GLU A 272 3.82 15.80 6.88
CA GLU A 272 4.23 16.28 8.20
C GLU A 272 5.09 15.23 8.90
N SER A 273 6.29 15.62 9.34
CA SER A 273 7.24 14.69 9.97
C SER A 273 7.53 13.43 9.15
N CYS A 274 7.48 13.53 7.81
CA CYS A 274 7.74 12.42 6.91
C CYS A 274 9.19 12.41 6.43
N GLU A 275 9.77 11.22 6.28
CA GLU A 275 11.07 11.05 5.65
C GLU A 275 10.92 10.66 4.17
N VAL A 276 11.58 11.41 3.29
CA VAL A 276 11.56 11.15 1.85
C VAL A 276 12.98 11.07 1.34
N ALA A 277 13.43 9.86 1.00
CA ALA A 277 14.80 9.58 0.59
C ALA A 277 14.91 9.47 -0.94
N ALA A 278 15.85 10.22 -1.53
CA ALA A 278 16.15 10.02 -2.95
C ALA A 278 16.83 8.66 -3.14
N SER A 279 16.57 8.00 -4.26
CA SER A 279 17.28 6.78 -4.65
C SER A 279 17.80 6.91 -6.09
N GLU A 280 18.73 6.05 -6.48
CA GLU A 280 19.31 6.09 -7.82
C GLU A 280 18.21 5.96 -8.89
N GLY A 281 18.06 6.99 -9.72
CA GLY A 281 17.06 7.02 -10.79
C GLY A 281 15.63 7.39 -10.34
N ALA A 282 15.41 7.79 -9.08
CA ALA A 282 14.11 8.24 -8.58
C ALA A 282 14.19 9.56 -7.80
N ALA A 283 13.35 10.52 -8.20
CA ALA A 283 13.25 11.82 -7.51
C ALA A 283 12.52 11.68 -6.16
N LYS A 284 12.79 12.59 -5.22
CA LYS A 284 12.00 12.66 -3.97
C LYS A 284 10.55 12.99 -4.24
N PHE A 285 10.34 14.03 -5.04
CA PHE A 285 9.03 14.61 -5.32
C PHE A 285 8.85 14.76 -6.82
N LYS A 286 7.59 14.68 -7.27
CA LYS A 286 7.16 15.08 -8.60
C LYS A 286 5.80 15.75 -8.51
N THR A 287 5.68 16.96 -9.04
CA THR A 287 4.41 17.68 -9.12
C THR A 287 4.03 17.90 -10.57
N ALA A 288 2.83 17.45 -10.96
CA ALA A 288 2.26 17.65 -12.29
C ALA A 288 0.89 18.33 -12.14
N GLY A 289 0.91 19.56 -11.65
CA GLY A 289 -0.25 20.22 -11.03
C GLY A 289 -0.34 19.91 -9.52
N GLY A 290 -1.43 20.38 -8.91
CA GLY A 290 -1.69 20.24 -7.48
C GLY A 290 -0.75 21.03 -6.57
N GLU A 291 -0.94 20.88 -5.26
CA GLU A 291 -0.12 21.47 -4.21
C GLU A 291 0.52 20.38 -3.36
N LEU A 292 1.83 20.48 -3.15
CA LEU A 292 2.57 19.69 -2.17
C LEU A 292 3.09 20.62 -1.08
N LYS A 293 2.81 20.28 0.18
CA LYS A 293 3.38 20.94 1.37
C LYS A 293 4.19 19.94 2.15
N VAL A 294 5.38 20.33 2.60
CA VAL A 294 6.25 19.54 3.46
C VAL A 294 6.55 20.36 4.71
N ASN A 295 6.11 19.90 5.88
CA ASN A 295 6.20 20.61 7.15
C ASN A 295 5.67 22.05 7.04
N GLY A 296 4.46 22.20 6.50
CA GLY A 296 3.82 23.49 6.23
C GLY A 296 4.42 24.32 5.08
N GLN A 297 5.52 23.92 4.44
CA GLN A 297 6.16 24.68 3.35
C GLN A 297 5.79 24.14 1.98
N ALA A 298 5.35 25.01 1.06
CA ALA A 298 5.05 24.61 -0.31
C ALA A 298 6.31 24.13 -1.05
N VAL A 299 6.18 23.00 -1.75
CA VAL A 299 7.26 22.40 -2.56
C VAL A 299 6.79 22.33 -4.01
N VAL A 300 7.64 22.84 -4.91
CA VAL A 300 7.46 22.71 -6.36
C VAL A 300 8.52 21.74 -6.87
N ALA A 301 8.09 20.65 -7.51
CA ALA A 301 8.99 19.60 -7.98
C ALA A 301 8.77 19.27 -9.47
N PRO A 302 9.83 19.05 -10.25
CA PRO A 302 9.74 18.76 -11.69
C PRO A 302 9.10 17.40 -12.03
#